data_AF-A0A7J7NSC7-F1
#
_entry.id   AF-A0A7J7NSC7-F1
#
_cell.length_a   1.000
_cell.length_b   1.000
_cell.length_c   1.000
_cell.angle_alpha   90.00
_cell.angle_beta   90.00
_cell.angle_gamma   90.00
#
_symmetry.space_group_name_H-M   'P 1'
#
loop_
_entity.id
_entity.type
_entity.pdbx_description
1 polymer ?
#
loop_
_entity_poly.entity_id
_entity_poly.type
_entity_poly.pdbx_seq_one_letter_code
_entity_poly.pdbx_strand_id
1 'polypeptide(L)'
;MERSCGIGGENVFAYEVGSTEWVEQNLVNLGSKAVVYLNVDCAVQGPGFFARATPQLDDLLFEVTKKIKDPDSEGLEVYGTWSATNRSIN
;
A
#
# COMPACT_ATOMS: atom_id res chain seq x y z
N MET A 1 17.78 -2.98 2.38
CA MET A 1 17.96 -2.89 0.92
C MET A 1 16.58 -2.68 0.33
N GLU A 2 16.21 -1.43 0.07
CA GLU A 2 14.95 -1.12 -0.59
C GLU A 2 15.18 -1.19 -2.10
N ARG A 3 14.33 -1.94 -2.81
CA ARG A 3 14.31 -1.95 -4.28
C ARG A 3 12.91 -1.58 -4.71
N SER A 4 12.80 -0.45 -5.42
CA SER A 4 11.56 -0.05 -6.08
C SER A 4 11.60 -0.56 -7.52
N CYS A 5 10.51 -1.19 -7.98
CA CYS A 5 10.34 -1.67 -9.34
C CYS A 5 9.11 -0.98 -9.94
N GLY A 6 9.30 -0.18 -10.99
CA GLY A 6 8.20 0.37 -11.77
C GLY A 6 7.77 -0.63 -12.83
N ILE A 7 6.54 -1.14 -12.74
CA ILE A 7 5.96 -2.05 -13.72
C ILE A 7 5.10 -1.21 -14.67
N GLY A 8 5.50 -1.13 -15.94
CA GLY A 8 4.78 -0.39 -16.96
C GLY A 8 3.68 -1.24 -17.59
N GLY A 9 2.45 -0.72 -17.62
CA GLY A 9 1.33 -1.33 -18.34
C GLY A 9 0.17 -0.33 -18.45
N GLU A 10 -0.31 -0.10 -19.68
CA GLU A 10 -1.40 0.86 -19.97
C GLU A 10 -2.78 0.31 -19.56
N ASN A 11 -2.84 -0.99 -19.25
CA ASN A 11 -4.02 -1.76 -18.87
C ASN A 11 -3.71 -2.63 -17.64
N VAL A 12 -4.67 -2.76 -16.72
CA VAL A 12 -4.55 -3.53 -15.46
C VAL A 12 -4.01 -4.96 -15.69
N PHE A 13 -4.48 -5.61 -16.76
CA PHE A 13 -4.04 -6.97 -17.11
C PHE A 13 -2.55 -7.04 -17.48
N ALA A 14 -2.01 -6.03 -18.17
CA ALA A 14 -0.60 -6.00 -18.53
C ALA A 14 0.30 -5.77 -17.31
N TYR A 15 -0.18 -4.99 -16.33
CA TYR A 15 0.51 -4.77 -15.06
C TYR A 15 0.62 -6.05 -14.22
N GLU A 16 -0.51 -6.77 -14.05
CA GLU A 16 -0.52 -8.01 -13.25
C GLU A 16 0.39 -9.09 -13.87
N VAL A 17 0.36 -9.25 -15.20
CA VAL A 17 1.26 -10.18 -15.91
C VAL A 17 2.72 -9.78 -15.72
N GLY A 18 3.06 -8.49 -15.91
CA GLY A 18 4.43 -8.00 -15.72
C GLY A 18 4.95 -8.17 -14.29
N SER A 19 4.09 -7.95 -13.28
CA SER A 19 4.43 -8.19 -11.87
C SER A 19 4.73 -9.66 -11.59
N THR A 20 3.94 -10.56 -12.19
CA THR A 20 4.09 -12.01 -12.05
C THR A 20 5.38 -12.48 -12.71
N GLU A 21 5.63 -12.07 -13.96
CA GLU A 21 6.84 -12.42 -14.71
C GLU A 21 8.12 -11.95 -13.99
N TRP A 22 8.09 -10.73 -13.42
CA TRP A 22 9.23 -10.23 -12.67
C TRP A 22 9.48 -11.04 -11.39
N VAL A 23 8.43 -11.40 -10.66
CA VAL A 23 8.55 -12.28 -9.48
C VAL A 23 9.11 -13.63 -9.87
N GLU A 24 8.59 -14.27 -10.93
CA GLU A 24 9.06 -15.57 -11.43
C GLU A 24 10.56 -15.54 -11.75
N GLN A 25 11.03 -14.50 -12.44
CA GLN A 25 12.45 -14.33 -12.76
C GLN A 25 13.34 -14.11 -11.52
N ASN A 26 12.78 -13.58 -10.43
CA ASN A 26 13.53 -13.19 -9.22
C ASN A 26 13.24 -14.07 -8.00
N LEU A 27 12.47 -15.16 -8.14
CA LEU A 27 11.96 -15.99 -7.03
C LEU A 27 13.04 -16.39 -6.02
N VAL A 28 14.19 -16.88 -6.48
CA VAL A 28 15.29 -17.33 -5.61
C VAL A 28 15.84 -16.19 -4.75
N ASN A 29 15.95 -14.99 -5.34
CA ASN A 29 16.47 -13.82 -4.65
C ASN A 29 15.41 -13.20 -3.72
N LEU A 30 14.13 -13.23 -4.12
CA LEU A 30 13.02 -12.76 -3.30
C LEU A 30 12.78 -13.65 -2.08
N GLY A 31 12.77 -14.97 -2.26
CA GLY A 31 12.55 -15.91 -1.16
C GLY A 31 13.60 -15.82 -0.03
N SER A 32 14.81 -15.33 -0.33
CA SER A 32 15.89 -15.19 0.66
C SER A 32 16.08 -13.76 1.18
N LYS A 33 15.54 -12.73 0.50
CA LYS A 33 15.87 -11.32 0.80
C LYS A 33 14.67 -10.37 0.85
N ALA A 34 13.51 -10.75 0.33
CA ALA A 34 12.33 -9.91 0.39
C ALA A 34 11.72 -9.97 1.80
N VAL A 35 11.52 -8.80 2.42
CA VAL A 35 10.90 -8.67 3.74
C VAL A 35 9.42 -8.32 3.61
N VAL A 36 9.07 -7.48 2.63
CA VAL A 36 7.70 -7.04 2.35
C VAL A 36 7.55 -6.67 0.88
N TYR A 37 6.36 -6.87 0.33
CA TYR A 37 5.94 -6.33 -0.97
C TYR A 37 4.88 -5.26 -0.73
N LEU A 38 5.15 -4.04 -1.20
CA LEU A 38 4.23 -2.90 -1.08
C LEU A 38 3.76 -2.52 -2.47
N ASN A 39 2.44 -2.55 -2.68
CA ASN A 39 1.81 -2.24 -3.95
C ASN A 39 1.04 -0.93 -3.88
N VAL A 40 1.20 -0.06 -4.88
CA VAL A 40 0.44 1.19 -5.01
C VAL A 40 0.04 1.39 -6.48
N ASP A 41 -1.07 0.77 -6.88
CA ASP A 41 -1.57 0.88 -8.28
C ASP A 41 -2.22 2.23 -8.56
N CYS A 42 -3.01 2.73 -7.61
CA CYS A 42 -3.66 4.03 -7.70
C CYS A 42 -3.42 4.79 -6.40
N ALA A 43 -2.51 5.77 -6.45
CA ALA A 43 -2.11 6.53 -5.26
C ALA A 43 -3.20 7.49 -4.75
N VAL A 44 -4.14 7.90 -5.63
CA VAL A 44 -5.22 8.84 -5.30
C VAL A 44 -6.51 8.35 -5.97
N GLN A 45 -7.51 7.96 -5.17
CA GLN A 45 -8.81 7.50 -5.66
C GLN A 45 -9.93 7.97 -4.73
N GLY A 46 -10.55 9.11 -5.07
CA GLY A 46 -11.69 9.66 -4.31
C GLY A 46 -11.32 10.08 -2.88
N PRO A 47 -12.33 10.45 -2.07
CA PRO A 47 -12.12 10.86 -0.69
C PRO A 47 -11.90 9.66 0.24
N GLY A 48 -11.04 9.84 1.24
CA GLY A 48 -10.77 8.86 2.28
C GLY A 48 -9.58 7.95 1.97
N PHE A 49 -9.10 7.29 3.03
CA PHE A 49 -7.93 6.42 2.98
C PHE A 49 -8.35 4.94 3.02
N PHE A 50 -7.79 4.15 2.09
CA PHE A 50 -8.02 2.72 2.00
C PHE A 50 -6.69 1.99 1.87
N ALA A 51 -6.45 1.01 2.73
CA ALA A 51 -5.29 0.14 2.67
C ALA A 51 -5.70 -1.31 3.00
N ARG A 52 -5.00 -2.27 2.39
CA ARG A 52 -5.12 -3.69 2.71
C ARG A 52 -3.72 -4.25 2.91
N ALA A 53 -3.55 -5.02 3.97
CA ALA A 53 -2.28 -5.65 4.29
C ALA A 53 -2.53 -7.01 4.97
N THR A 54 -1.47 -7.82 5.09
CA THR A 54 -1.50 -9.00 5.94
C THR A 54 -1.45 -8.58 7.41
N PRO A 55 -1.99 -9.37 8.36
CA PRO A 55 -2.03 -8.97 9.78
C PRO A 55 -0.67 -8.63 10.40
N GLN A 56 0.42 -9.15 9.81
CA GLN A 56 1.79 -8.88 10.23
C GLN A 56 2.22 -7.42 10.00
N LEU A 57 1.48 -6.67 9.18
CA LEU A 57 1.76 -5.28 8.82
C LEU A 57 0.74 -4.31 9.43
N ASP A 58 -0.26 -4.79 10.17
CA ASP A 58 -1.32 -3.92 10.73
C ASP A 58 -0.74 -2.86 11.67
N ASP A 59 0.15 -3.26 12.58
CA ASP A 59 0.82 -2.33 13.50
C ASP A 59 1.64 -1.28 12.75
N LEU A 60 2.38 -1.70 11.70
CA LEU A 60 3.15 -0.79 10.86
C LEU A 60 2.23 0.22 10.17
N LEU A 61 1.11 -0.25 9.61
CA LEU A 61 0.13 0.60 8.93
C LEU A 61 -0.47 1.63 9.88
N PHE A 62 -0.85 1.24 11.09
CA PHE A 62 -1.38 2.16 12.09
C PHE A 62 -0.33 3.18 12.56
N GLU A 63 0.89 2.74 12.82
CA GLU A 63 1.96 3.64 13.30
C GLU A 63 2.39 4.65 12.23
N VAL A 64 2.39 4.27 10.95
CA VAL A 64 2.68 5.19 9.85
C VAL A 64 1.55 6.20 9.64
N THR A 65 0.29 5.74 9.63
CA THR A 65 -0.87 6.62 9.40
C THR A 65 -1.10 7.63 10.53
N LYS A 66 -0.62 7.37 11.75
CA LYS A 66 -0.59 8.33 12.87
C LYS A 66 0.50 9.41 12.74
N LYS A 67 1.42 9.29 11.78
CA LYS A 67 2.51 10.27 11.58
C LYS A 67 2.28 11.17 10.39
N ILE A 68 1.29 10.84 9.55
CA ILE A 68 0.98 11.56 8.32
C ILE A 68 -0.21 12.46 8.58
N LYS A 69 -0.08 13.75 8.24
CA LYS A 69 -1.19 14.71 8.30
C LYS A 69 -2.16 14.44 7.17
N ASP A 70 -3.44 14.50 7.51
CA ASP A 70 -4.53 14.32 6.56
C ASP A 70 -4.59 15.55 5.61
N PRO A 71 -4.47 15.36 4.29
CA PRO A 71 -4.60 16.46 3.33
C PRO A 71 -6.01 17.06 3.27
N ASP A 72 -7.04 16.28 3.62
CA ASP A 72 -8.44 16.69 3.54
C ASP A 72 -8.94 17.30 4.87
N SER A 73 -8.19 17.12 5.97
CA SER A 73 -8.57 17.59 7.31
C SER A 73 -7.42 18.28 8.03
N GLU A 74 -7.51 19.61 8.15
CA GLU A 74 -6.48 20.39 8.85
C GLU A 74 -6.29 19.95 10.30
N GLY A 75 -5.03 19.69 10.67
CA GLY A 75 -4.62 19.37 12.03
C GLY A 75 -4.74 17.89 12.41
N LEU A 76 -5.56 17.09 11.69
CA LEU A 76 -5.74 15.67 11.94
C LEU A 76 -4.69 14.80 11.23
N GLU A 77 -4.45 13.62 11.77
CA GLU A 77 -3.68 12.56 11.11
C GLU A 77 -4.60 11.66 10.28
N VAL A 78 -4.04 11.06 9.22
CA VAL A 78 -4.75 10.10 8.36
C VAL A 78 -5.41 8.99 9.19
N TYR A 79 -4.72 8.49 10.22
CA TYR A 79 -5.29 7.49 11.14
C TYR A 79 -6.55 7.98 11.86
N GLY A 80 -6.57 9.24 12.30
CA GLY A 80 -7.68 9.82 13.04
C GLY A 80 -8.93 9.87 12.19
N THR A 81 -8.82 10.44 10.99
CA THR A 81 -9.93 10.52 10.03
C THR A 81 -10.39 9.14 9.59
N TRP A 82 -9.45 8.24 9.27
CA TRP A 82 -9.75 6.88 8.83
C TRP A 82 -10.50 6.07 9.92
N SER A 83 -10.05 6.13 11.17
CA SER A 83 -10.69 5.47 12.31
C SER A 83 -12.10 6.03 12.60
N ALA A 84 -12.30 7.34 12.42
CA ALA A 84 -13.61 7.96 12.60
C ALA A 84 -14.60 7.51 11.51
N THR A 85 -14.16 7.51 10.25
CA THR A 85 -14.98 7.05 9.11
C THR A 85 -15.40 5.59 9.29
N ASN A 86 -14.47 4.68 9.63
CA ASN A 86 -14.81 3.27 9.87
C ASN A 86 -15.80 3.07 11.04
N ARG A 87 -15.81 3.97 12.04
CA ARG A 87 -16.78 3.93 13.13
C ARG A 87 -18.16 4.48 12.74
N SER A 88 -18.23 5.39 11.78
CA SER A 88 -19.52 5.92 11.29
C SER A 88 -20.27 4.98 10.34
N ILE A 89 -19.58 3.99 9.78
CA ILE A 89 -20.14 3.04 8.81
C ILE A 89 -20.64 1.74 9.48
N ASN A 90 -20.29 1.52 10.76
CA ASN A 90 -20.77 0.40 11.60
C ASN A 90 -21.81 0.87 12.62
#